data_AF-A0A859FG13-F1
#
_entry.id   AF-A0A859FG13-F1
#
_cell.length_a   1.000
_cell.length_b   1.000
_cell.length_c   1.000
_cell.angle_alpha   90.00
_cell.angle_beta   90.00
_cell.angle_gamma   90.00
#
_symmetry.space_group_name_H-M   'P 1'
#
loop_
_entity.id
_entity.type
_entity.pdbx_description
1 polymer ?
#
loop_
_entity_poly.entity_id
_entity_poly.type
_entity_poly.pdbx_seq_one_letter_code
_entity_poly.pdbx_strand_id
1 'polypeptide(L)' 'MKSFDPIFFLLAVGGTVGMIGLGIAFAQTSALMIIGFAILMFGSIGTGFARKKRLNS' A
#
# COMPACT_ATOMS: atom_id res chain seq x y z
N MET A 1 -15.12 -9.51 17.29
CA MET A 1 -14.52 -8.58 16.31
C MET A 1 -13.07 -8.37 16.71
N LYS A 2 -12.10 -8.59 15.82
CA LYS A 2 -10.69 -8.34 16.15
C LYS A 2 -10.51 -6.84 16.39
N SER A 3 -9.84 -6.48 17.48
CA SER A 3 -9.54 -5.10 17.86
C SER A 3 -8.88 -4.34 16.71
N PHE A 4 -9.12 -3.02 16.65
CA PHE A 4 -8.48 -2.15 15.67
C PHE A 4 -6.95 -2.27 15.73
N ASP A 5 -6.31 -2.68 14.62
CA ASP A 5 -4.85 -2.71 14.50
C ASP A 5 -4.41 -1.46 13.72
N PRO A 6 -3.80 -0.47 14.40
CA PRO A 6 -3.39 0.79 13.77
C PRO A 6 -2.35 0.60 12.66
N ILE A 7 -1.57 -0.49 12.69
CA ILE A 7 -0.57 -0.73 11.65
C ILE A 7 -1.22 -1.30 10.39
N PHE A 8 -2.23 -2.15 10.52
CA PHE A 8 -3.05 -2.54 9.36
C PHE A 8 -3.77 -1.35 8.75
N PHE A 9 -4.23 -0.42 9.58
CA PHE A 9 -4.83 0.82 9.10
C PHE A 9 -3.81 1.69 8.33
N LEU A 10 -2.60 1.90 8.87
CA LEU A 10 -1.55 2.65 8.16
C LEU A 10 -1.13 1.99 6.84
N LEU A 11 -1.07 0.66 6.80
CA LEU A 11 -0.79 -0.10 5.58
C LEU A 11 -1.91 0.06 4.55
N ALA A 12 -3.18 0.03 4.98
CA ALA A 12 -4.32 0.29 4.10
C ALA A 12 -4.28 1.72 3.54
N VAL A 13 -4.03 2.72 4.38
CA VAL A 13 -3.88 4.12 3.96
C VAL A 13 -2.74 4.27 2.96
N GLY A 14 -1.58 3.65 3.23
CA GLY A 14 -0.45 3.62 2.30
C GLY A 14 -0.81 3.02 0.95
N GLY A 15 -1.55 1.90 0.93
CA GLY A 15 -2.04 1.28 -0.29
C GLY A 15 -2.99 2.17 -1.08
N THR A 16 -3.90 2.87 -0.40
CA THR A 16 -4.83 3.83 -1.02
C THR A 16 -4.08 5.02 -1.62
N VAL A 17 -3.11 5.60 -0.90
CA VAL A 17 -2.26 6.69 -1.41
C VAL A 17 -1.46 6.23 -2.62
N GLY A 18 -0.90 5.02 -2.59
CA GLY A 18 -0.20 4.42 -3.74
C GLY A 18 -1.10 4.27 -4.97
N MET A 19 -2.35 3.83 -4.78
CA MET A 19 -3.32 3.67 -5.86
C MET A 19 -3.74 5.02 -6.48
N ILE A 20 -4.01 6.02 -5.64
CA ILE A 20 -4.33 7.38 -6.10
C ILE A 20 -3.13 8.00 -6.82
N GLY A 21 -1.94 7.88 -6.22
CA GLY A 21 -0.68 8.38 -6.78
C GLY A 21 -0.34 7.73 -8.12
N LEU A 22 -0.62 6.44 -8.30
CA LEU A 22 -0.50 5.76 -9.59
C LEU A 22 -1.41 6.39 -10.65
N GLY A 23 -2.67 6.67 -10.32
CA GLY A 23 -3.60 7.35 -11.24
C GLY A 23 -3.09 8.72 -11.67
N ILE A 24 -2.55 9.51 -10.74
CA ILE A 24 -1.92 10.81 -11.02
C ILE A 24 -0.67 10.63 -11.90
N ALA A 25 0.15 9.63 -11.60
CA ALA A 25 1.38 9.37 -12.33
C ALA A 25 1.13 8.95 -13.78
N PHE A 26 0.07 8.17 -14.03
CA PHE A 26 -0.39 7.84 -15.38
C PHE A 26 -0.88 9.09 -16.12
N ALA A 27 -1.64 9.96 -15.46
CA ALA A 27 -2.11 11.22 -16.04
C ALA A 27 -0.95 12.16 -16.41
N GLN A 28 0.12 12.17 -15.62
CA GLN A 28 1.32 12.98 -15.87
C GLN A 28 2.34 12.27 -16.77
N THR A 29 2.11 11.02 -17.19
CA THR A 29 3.03 10.20 -18.01
C THR A 29 4.46 10.13 -17.44
N SER A 30 4.61 10.21 -16.12
CA SER A 30 5.92 10.19 -15.47
C SER A 30 6.27 8.78 -14.99
N ALA A 31 7.20 8.14 -15.70
CA ALA A 31 7.67 6.79 -15.36
C ALA A 31 8.24 6.71 -13.93
N LEU A 32 8.94 7.76 -13.47
CA LEU A 32 9.53 7.79 -12.13
C LEU A 32 8.45 7.74 -11.04
N MET A 33 7.38 8.50 -11.21
CA MET A 33 6.25 8.50 -10.28
C MET A 33 5.48 7.18 -10.32
N ILE A 34 5.30 6.59 -11.50
CA ILE A 34 4.63 5.29 -11.65
C ILE A 34 5.38 4.23 -10.84
N ILE A 35 6.70 4.15 -10.97
CA ILE A 35 7.51 3.18 -10.23
C ILE A 35 7.44 3.45 -8.72
N GLY A 36 7.57 4.71 -8.30
CA GLY A 36 7.49 5.08 -6.88
C GLY A 36 6.17 4.68 -6.23
N PHE A 37 5.04 5.01 -6.87
CA PHE A 37 3.72 4.68 -6.34
C PHE A 37 3.37 3.20 -6.48
N ALA A 38 3.86 2.51 -7.52
CA ALA A 38 3.75 1.06 -7.63
C ALA A 38 4.46 0.36 -6.47
N ILE A 39 5.70 0.74 -6.16
CA ILE A 39 6.45 0.18 -5.02
C ILE A 39 5.69 0.45 -3.71
N LEU A 40 5.15 1.66 -3.53
CA LEU A 40 4.41 2.02 -2.33
C LEU A 40 3.10 1.22 -2.18
N MET A 41 2.38 1.00 -3.28
CA MET A 41 1.16 0.20 -3.32
C MET A 41 1.44 -1.29 -3.11
N PHE A 42 2.35 -1.89 -3.88
CA PHE A 42 2.68 -3.32 -3.74
C PHE A 42 3.42 -3.59 -2.42
N GLY A 43 4.25 -2.67 -1.95
CA GLY A 43 4.94 -2.75 -0.66
C GLY A 43 3.96 -2.74 0.51
N SER A 44 2.98 -1.85 0.53
CA SER A 44 1.95 -1.81 1.58
C SER A 44 1.05 -3.04 1.57
N ILE A 45 0.65 -3.54 0.39
CA ILE A 45 -0.11 -4.78 0.25
C ILE A 45 0.72 -5.99 0.73
N GLY A 46 1.94 -6.14 0.23
CA GLY A 46 2.81 -7.28 0.56
C GLY A 46 3.18 -7.33 2.03
N THR A 47 3.52 -6.20 2.63
CA THR A 47 3.79 -6.11 4.08
C THR A 47 2.53 -6.36 4.92
N GLY A 48 1.35 -5.93 4.46
CA GLY A 48 0.06 -6.27 5.07
C GLY A 48 -0.18 -7.79 5.10
N PHE A 49 0.03 -8.48 3.99
CA PHE A 49 -0.11 -9.94 3.94
C PHE A 49 0.95 -10.66 4.79
N ALA A 50 2.21 -10.21 4.75
CA ALA A 50 3.29 -10.77 5.55
C ALA A 50 3.01 -10.63 7.06
N ARG A 51 2.51 -9.46 7.49
CA ARG A 51 2.10 -9.21 8.88
C ARG A 51 0.91 -10.07 9.27
N LYS A 52 -0.09 -10.21 8.39
CA LYS A 52 -1.24 -11.10 8.62
C LYS A 52 -0.81 -12.55 8.83
N LYS A 53 0.18 -13.02 8.06
CA LYS A 53 0.75 -14.37 8.20
C LYS A 53 1.48 -14.55 9.54
N ARG A 54 2.24 -13.55 10.00
CA ARG A 54 2.95 -13.59 11.30
C ARG A 54 2.02 -13.58 12.51
N LEU A 55 0.90 -12.84 12.45
CA LEU A 55 -0.04 -12.72 13.58
C LEU A 55 -1.00 -13.90 13.70
N ASN A 56 -1.15 -14.70 12.65
CA ASN A 56 -2.00 -15.90 12.63
C ASN A 56 -1.18 -17.21 12.68
N SER A 57 0.14 -17.13 12.85
CA SER A 57 1.05 -18.27 13.01
C SER A 57 1.53 -18.37 14.45
#